data_AF-A0A7Y4ZE46-F1
#
_entry.id   AF-A0A7Y4ZE46-F1
#
_cell.length_a   1.000
_cell.length_b   1.000
_cell.length_c   1.000
_cell.angle_alpha   90.00
_cell.angle_beta   90.00
_cell.angle_gamma   90.00
#
_symmetry.space_group_name_H-M   'P 1'
#
loop_
_entity.id
_entity.type
_entity.pdbx_description
1 polymer ?
#
loop_
_entity_poly.entity_id
_entity_poly.type
_entity_poly.pdbx_seq_one_letter_code
_entity_poly.pdbx_strand_id
1 'polypeptide(L)' 'LEQCYLASDDDPAPLWEVMTWLADRMQCNPPIAKITEKDCDMNKRCRNDRLKKLGYPFIYPNYKKGYLELIQPATQQA' A
#
# COMPACT_ATOMS: atom_id res chain seq x y z
N LEU A 1 16.61 -1.47 -21.95
CA LEU A 1 15.36 -1.65 -21.17
C LEU A 1 14.89 -3.08 -21.35
N GLU A 2 14.32 -3.67 -20.31
CA GLU A 2 13.72 -5.01 -20.29
C GLU A 2 12.25 -5.03 -20.76
N GLN A 3 11.72 -6.21 -21.08
CA GLN A 3 10.34 -6.38 -21.56
C GLN A 3 9.26 -6.13 -20.49
N CYS A 4 9.55 -6.35 -19.21
CA CYS A 4 8.56 -6.27 -18.12
C CYS A 4 9.19 -5.78 -16.82
N TYR A 5 8.46 -4.95 -16.06
CA TYR A 5 8.85 -4.43 -14.76
C TYR A 5 7.69 -4.54 -13.77
N LEU A 6 8.00 -4.81 -12.50
CA LEU A 6 7.02 -4.78 -11.42
C LEU A 6 7.00 -3.38 -10.81
N ALA A 7 5.85 -2.72 -10.90
CA ALA A 7 5.60 -1.39 -10.32
C ALA A 7 4.84 -1.50 -8.99
N SER A 8 5.34 -2.35 -8.08
CA SER A 8 4.92 -2.38 -6.68
C SER A 8 5.77 -1.40 -5.88
N ASP A 9 5.20 -0.79 -4.85
CA ASP A 9 5.95 0.05 -3.91
C ASP A 9 7.00 -0.76 -3.10
N ASP A 10 7.70 -0.10 -2.17
CA ASP A 10 8.75 -0.71 -1.37
C ASP A 10 8.23 -1.42 -0.10
N ASP A 11 6.92 -1.37 0.19
CA ASP A 11 6.34 -1.78 1.48
C ASP A 11 5.22 -2.82 1.32
N PRO A 12 5.55 -4.09 1.08
CA PRO A 12 4.57 -5.16 0.98
C PRO A 12 3.89 -5.40 2.33
N ALA A 13 2.65 -4.93 2.46
CA ALA A 13 1.86 -5.03 3.70
C ALA A 13 0.71 -6.06 3.59
N PRO A 14 0.38 -6.77 4.68
CA PRO A 14 -0.87 -7.54 4.77
C PRO A 14 -2.10 -6.65 4.67
N LEU A 15 -3.17 -7.13 4.02
CA LEU A 15 -4.45 -6.40 3.92
C LEU A 15 -4.99 -5.97 5.28
N TRP A 16 -4.89 -6.86 6.28
CA TRP A 16 -5.32 -6.57 7.64
C TRP A 16 -4.58 -5.36 8.23
N GLU A 17 -3.27 -5.27 8.05
CA GLU A 17 -2.46 -4.16 8.57
C GLU A 17 -2.84 -2.83 7.92
N VAL A 18 -3.02 -2.82 6.60
CA VAL A 18 -3.45 -1.62 5.86
C VAL A 18 -4.82 -1.15 6.34
N MET A 19 -5.78 -2.07 6.46
CA MET A 19 -7.15 -1.77 6.89
C MET A 19 -7.21 -1.28 8.34
N THR A 20 -6.51 -1.95 9.26
CA THR A 20 -6.43 -1.52 10.67
C THR A 20 -5.79 -0.14 10.77
N TRP A 21 -4.70 0.11 10.05
CA TRP A 21 -4.03 1.41 10.05
C TRP A 21 -4.92 2.53 9.49
N LEU A 22 -5.68 2.27 8.42
CA LEU A 22 -6.63 3.24 7.87
C LEU A 22 -7.77 3.55 8.85
N ALA A 23 -8.34 2.52 9.47
CA ALA A 23 -9.44 2.69 10.43
C ALA A 23 -9.03 3.55 11.62
N ASP A 24 -7.83 3.33 12.15
CA ASP A 24 -7.23 4.16 13.21
C ASP A 24 -7.10 5.63 12.78
N ARG A 25 -6.53 5.89 11.58
CA ARG A 25 -6.33 7.25 11.07
C ARG A 25 -7.63 8.00 10.78
N MET A 26 -8.66 7.29 10.35
CA MET A 26 -9.96 7.86 10.02
C MET A 26 -10.93 7.88 11.21
N GLN A 27 -10.51 7.40 12.40
CA GLN A 27 -11.35 7.29 13.60
C GLN A 27 -12.66 6.54 13.35
N CYS A 28 -12.62 5.48 12.55
CA CYS A 28 -13.78 4.64 12.27
C CYS A 28 -13.66 3.26 12.92
N ASN A 29 -14.74 2.48 12.84
CA ASN A 29 -14.77 1.16 13.45
C ASN A 29 -13.67 0.25 12.89
N PRO A 30 -13.04 -0.59 13.73
CA PRO A 30 -12.01 -1.51 13.28
C PRO A 30 -12.54 -2.52 12.26
N PRO A 31 -11.68 -3.01 11.34
CA PRO A 31 -12.10 -3.97 10.33
C PRO A 31 -12.53 -5.29 10.98
N ILE A 32 -13.55 -5.92 10.39
CA ILE A 32 -14.02 -7.24 10.80
C ILE A 32 -13.34 -8.30 9.92
N ALA A 33 -12.81 -9.36 10.54
CA ALA A 33 -12.18 -10.44 9.81
C ALA A 33 -13.18 -11.12 8.87
N LYS A 34 -12.84 -11.18 7.58
CA LYS A 34 -13.62 -11.92 6.59
C LYS A 34 -13.26 -13.39 6.69
N ILE A 35 -14.26 -14.24 6.83
CA ILE A 35 -14.08 -15.70 6.72
C ILE A 35 -13.85 -16.00 5.24
N THR A 36 -12.64 -16.43 4.89
CA THR A 36 -12.28 -16.81 3.53
C THR A 36 -12.27 -18.33 3.38
N GLU A 37 -12.56 -18.81 2.17
CA GLU A 37 -12.37 -20.21 1.82
C GLU A 37 -10.87 -20.56 1.86
N LYS A 38 -10.55 -21.83 2.15
CA LYS A 38 -9.15 -22.29 2.35
C LYS A 38 -8.22 -22.02 1.16
N ASP A 39 -8.75 -21.80 -0.04
CA ASP A 39 -7.97 -21.62 -1.28
C ASP A 39 -7.74 -20.14 -1.65
N CYS A 40 -8.08 -19.20 -0.75
CA CYS A 40 -7.92 -17.75 -0.98
C CYS A 40 -6.47 -17.23 -0.79
N ASP A 41 -5.50 -18.11 -0.53
CA ASP A 41 -4.13 -17.77 -0.08
C ASP A 41 -3.13 -17.40 -1.18
N MET A 42 -3.59 -17.00 -2.36
CA MET A 42 -2.68 -16.57 -3.43
C MET A 42 -2.29 -15.09 -3.26
N ASN A 43 -1.34 -14.84 -2.35
CA ASN A 43 -0.67 -13.55 -2.22
C ASN A 43 0.82 -13.66 -2.59
N LYS A 44 1.41 -12.56 -3.07
CA LYS A 44 2.83 -12.49 -3.49
C LYS A 44 3.46 -11.21 -2.96
N ARG A 45 4.77 -11.28 -2.67
CA ARG A 45 5.60 -10.10 -2.44
C ARG A 45 6.41 -9.83 -3.70
N CYS A 46 6.16 -8.69 -4.32
CA CYS A 46 6.77 -8.28 -5.58
C CYS A 46 8.06 -7.51 -5.34
N ARG A 47 9.16 -7.91 -5.99
CA ARG A 47 10.41 -7.13 -5.98
C ARG A 47 10.40 -6.10 -7.10
N ASN A 48 10.57 -4.83 -6.75
CA ASN A 48 10.60 -3.70 -7.69
C ASN A 48 12.02 -3.28 -8.12
N ASP A 49 13.06 -4.07 -7.79
CA ASP A 49 14.47 -3.73 -8.00
C ASP A 49 14.80 -3.33 -9.45
N ARG A 50 14.19 -3.99 -10.43
CA ARG A 50 14.41 -3.67 -11.85
C ARG A 50 13.94 -2.26 -12.19
N LEU A 51 12.81 -1.83 -11.63
CA LEU A 51 12.27 -0.49 -11.86
C LEU A 51 13.14 0.56 -11.16
N LYS A 52 13.56 0.32 -9.91
CA LYS A 52 14.45 1.23 -9.17
C LYS A 52 15.84 1.37 -9.79
N LYS A 53 16.39 0.31 -10.37
CA LYS A 53 17.67 0.34 -11.10
C LYS A 53 17.66 1.26 -12.32
N LEU A 54 16.48 1.57 -12.88
CA LEU A 54 16.33 2.58 -13.94
C LEU A 54 16.36 4.02 -13.40
N GLY A 55 16.41 4.21 -12.09
CA GLY A 55 16.33 5.54 -11.46
C GLY A 55 14.91 6.06 -11.29
N TYR A 56 13.88 5.22 -11.41
CA TYR A 56 12.49 5.64 -11.18
C TYR A 56 12.25 5.93 -9.68
N PRO A 57 11.90 7.18 -9.30
CA PRO A 57 11.59 7.51 -7.92
C PRO A 57 10.09 7.33 -7.64
N PHE A 58 9.75 6.48 -6.67
CA PHE A 58 8.36 6.38 -6.21
C PHE A 58 7.97 7.66 -5.44
N ILE A 59 6.88 8.29 -5.88
CA ILE A 59 6.24 9.40 -5.14
C ILE A 59 5.74 8.87 -3.78
N TYR A 60 5.12 7.69 -3.79
CA TYR A 60 4.66 6.98 -2.60
C TYR A 60 5.37 5.62 -2.49
N PRO A 61 6.50 5.54 -1.75
CA PRO A 61 7.23 4.28 -1.58
C PRO A 61 6.53 3.30 -0.62
N ASN A 62 5.45 3.72 0.05
CA ASN A 62 4.65 2.86 0.91
C ASN A 62 3.19 3.33 0.98
N TYR A 63 2.32 2.41 1.39
CA TYR A 63 0.89 2.68 1.53
C TYR A 63 0.59 3.83 2.50
N LYS A 64 1.34 3.97 3.60
CA LYS A 64 1.10 5.03 4.60
C LYS A 64 1.24 6.42 3.97
N LYS A 65 2.31 6.68 3.22
CA LYS A 65 2.54 7.95 2.52
C LYS A 65 1.44 8.25 1.51
N GLY A 66 1.07 7.25 0.68
CA GLY A 66 0.04 7.41 -0.34
C GLY A 66 -1.34 7.69 0.26
N TYR A 67 -1.73 6.94 1.29
CA TYR A 67 -3.03 7.13 1.92
C TYR A 67 -3.11 8.38 2.80
N LEU A 68 -2.01 8.80 3.46
CA LEU A 68 -2.04 10.01 4.29
C LEU A 68 -2.46 11.24 3.49
N GLU A 69 -2.01 11.39 2.24
CA GLU A 69 -2.43 12.52 1.39
C GLU A 69 -3.92 12.49 1.04
N LEU A 70 -4.54 11.30 1.02
CA LEU A 70 -5.95 11.13 0.69
C LEU A 70 -6.88 11.30 1.88
N ILE A 71 -6.41 10.95 3.09
CA ILE A 71 -7.25 10.88 4.29
C ILE A 71 -7.01 12.04 5.26
N GLN A 72 -5.91 12.77 5.13
CA GLN A 72 -5.72 14.00 5.91
C GLN A 72 -6.59 15.11 5.33
N PRO A 73 -7.27 15.91 6.16
CA PRO A 73 -7.95 17.10 5.69
C PRO A 73 -6.92 17.98 4.98
N ALA A 74 -7.27 18.51 3.81
CA ALA A 74 -6.41 19.39 3.06
C ALA A 74 -5.90 20.49 4.02
N THR A 75 -4.59 20.52 4.27
CA THR A 75 -3.97 21.64 4.95
C THR A 75 -4.23 22.85 4.06
N GLN A 76 -5.22 23.66 4.40
CA GLN A 76 -5.37 24.99 3.82
C GLN A 76 -4.10 25.74 4.19
N GLN A 77 -3.18 25.84 3.24
CA GLN A 77 -2.08 26.79 3.31
C GLN A 77 -2.71 28.18 3.33
N ALA A 78 -2.46 28.91 4.41
CA ALA A 78 -2.77 30.33 4.54
C ALA A 78 -1.92 31.16 3.57
#